data_AF-A0A7L2F189-F1
#
_entry.id   AF-A0A7L2F189-F1
#
_cell.length_a   1.000
_cell.length_b   1.000
_cell.length_c   1.000
_cell.angle_alpha   90.00
_cell.angle_beta   90.00
_cell.angle_gamma   90.00
#
_symmetry.space_group_name_H-M   'P 1'
#
loop_
_entity.id
_entity.type
_entity.pdbx_description
1 polymer ?
#
loop_
_entity_poly.entity_id
_entity_poly.type
_entity_poly.pdbx_seq_one_letter_code
_entity_poly.pdbx_strand_id
1 'polypeptide(L)'
;EVDLEERLHELDLRSDSDIPDVPPPTDSTPEILKRALSGLSARWKNWWIRGILSLAMISGFFLIIYLGSFMLMLLVLSIQVKCYHEIITIGYRVYHSYDLPWFRSLSWYFLLCVNYFFYGETVADYFATFVQRREQLQFLIRYHRFISFALYLTGFCMFVLSLVKKHYRLQFYMFAWTHVTLLITVTQSHLVIQNLFEGMIWFLVPISSVICNDITAYIFGFFFGRTPLIKLSPKKTWEGFIGGFFSTVVFGFIFSYFLAQHQYFVCPVEYNSETNRFVTECEPSELFHMKKYSVPPLLQAVLGWETVNMYPFQLHSFALSTFASLIGPFGGFFASGFKRAFKIKDFADTIPGHGGIMDRFDCQYLMATFVHVYITSFIRGPNPSKLLKQLLILQPEQQLSVYKTLKSHLVEKGILQPSLRG
;
A
#
# COMPACT_ATOMS: atom_id res chain seq x y z
N GLU A 1 -27.30 36.76 15.28
CA GLU A 1 -27.46 35.29 15.14
C GLU A 1 -28.21 34.92 13.86
N VAL A 2 -29.37 35.53 13.59
CA VAL A 2 -30.14 35.31 12.33
C VAL A 2 -29.33 35.58 11.04
N ASP A 3 -28.53 36.66 10.98
CA ASP A 3 -27.69 37.02 9.81
C ASP A 3 -26.44 36.12 9.65
N LEU A 4 -26.09 35.32 10.66
CA LEU A 4 -25.00 34.33 10.58
C LEU A 4 -25.54 32.98 10.10
N GLU A 5 -26.73 32.58 10.57
CA GLU A 5 -27.45 31.41 10.05
C GLU A 5 -27.85 31.59 8.58
N GLU A 6 -28.32 32.77 8.17
CA GLU A 6 -28.68 33.04 6.77
C GLU A 6 -27.46 32.99 5.84
N ARG A 7 -26.30 33.50 6.29
CA ARG A 7 -25.03 33.39 5.53
C ARG A 7 -24.45 31.98 5.52
N LEU A 8 -24.62 31.20 6.59
CA LEU A 8 -24.26 29.78 6.59
C LEU A 8 -25.18 28.99 5.65
N HIS A 9 -26.47 29.33 5.60
CA HIS A 9 -27.44 28.70 4.72
C HIS A 9 -27.22 29.08 3.23
N GLU A 10 -26.76 30.30 2.92
CA GLU A 10 -26.31 30.69 1.56
C GLU A 10 -24.97 30.04 1.15
N LEU A 11 -24.07 29.76 2.10
CA LEU A 11 -22.83 29.02 1.86
C LEU A 11 -23.09 27.52 1.58
N ASP A 12 -24.11 26.92 2.21
CA ASP A 12 -24.53 25.55 1.96
C ASP A 12 -25.29 25.40 0.63
N LEU A 13 -26.09 26.39 0.24
CA LEU A 13 -26.87 26.37 -1.02
C LEU A 13 -26.01 26.51 -2.29
N ARG A 14 -24.79 27.05 -2.20
CA ARG A 14 -23.84 27.12 -3.32
C ARG A 14 -23.03 25.83 -3.57
N SER A 15 -23.20 24.80 -2.75
CA SER A 15 -22.29 23.64 -2.79
C SER A 15 -22.59 22.61 -3.88
N ASP A 16 -23.84 22.49 -4.35
CA ASP A 16 -24.22 21.46 -5.33
C ASP A 16 -24.43 21.99 -6.76
N SER A 17 -24.70 23.27 -6.96
CA SER A 17 -24.89 23.86 -8.30
C SER A 17 -23.60 24.34 -8.97
N ASP A 18 -22.55 24.60 -8.18
CA ASP A 18 -21.30 25.22 -8.65
C ASP A 18 -20.21 24.19 -9.00
N ILE A 19 -20.50 22.89 -8.94
CA ILE A 19 -19.63 21.85 -9.50
C ILE A 19 -20.05 21.61 -10.96
N PRO A 20 -19.33 22.18 -11.95
CA PRO A 20 -19.63 21.95 -13.36
C PRO A 20 -19.51 20.46 -13.69
N ASP A 21 -20.39 20.01 -14.60
CA ASP A 21 -20.36 18.63 -15.09
C ASP A 21 -18.97 18.31 -15.65
N VAL A 22 -18.29 17.35 -15.02
CA VAL A 22 -16.96 16.93 -15.43
C VAL A 22 -17.10 16.22 -16.78
N PRO A 23 -16.47 16.72 -17.87
CA PRO A 23 -16.57 16.07 -19.17
C PRO A 23 -16.01 14.65 -19.09
N PRO A 24 -16.65 13.67 -19.77
CA PRO A 24 -16.21 12.29 -19.72
C PRO A 24 -14.76 12.19 -20.22
N PRO A 25 -13.94 11.32 -19.59
CA PRO A 25 -12.56 11.13 -20.00
C PRO A 25 -12.47 10.63 -21.46
N THR A 26 -11.42 11.03 -22.15
CA THR A 26 -11.13 10.67 -23.55
C THR A 26 -10.76 9.19 -23.69
N ASP A 27 -11.39 8.48 -24.64
CA ASP A 27 -11.17 7.04 -24.91
C ASP A 27 -9.70 6.71 -25.21
N SER A 28 -9.03 6.09 -24.24
CA SER A 28 -7.61 5.75 -24.25
C SER A 28 -7.29 4.39 -24.90
N THR A 29 -8.27 3.75 -25.57
CA THR A 29 -8.07 2.40 -26.14
C THR A 29 -6.97 2.39 -27.23
N PRO A 30 -5.98 1.47 -27.19
CA PRO A 30 -4.94 1.36 -28.22
C PRO A 30 -5.50 1.16 -29.62
N GLU A 31 -4.95 1.85 -30.64
CA GLU A 31 -5.46 1.78 -32.01
C GLU A 31 -5.44 0.36 -32.61
N ILE A 32 -4.44 -0.44 -32.24
CA ILE A 32 -4.31 -1.84 -32.67
C ILE A 32 -5.54 -2.64 -32.21
N LEU A 33 -5.98 -2.42 -30.97
CA LEU A 33 -7.16 -3.06 -30.39
C LEU A 33 -8.45 -2.52 -31.02
N LYS A 34 -8.50 -1.21 -31.34
CA LYS A 34 -9.63 -0.60 -32.06
C LYS A 34 -9.81 -1.19 -33.47
N ARG A 35 -8.72 -1.43 -34.21
CA ARG A 35 -8.74 -2.05 -35.54
C ARG A 35 -9.13 -3.52 -35.50
N ALA A 36 -8.54 -4.29 -34.58
CA ALA A 36 -8.82 -5.72 -34.43
C ALA A 36 -10.28 -6.01 -34.05
N LEU A 37 -10.92 -5.12 -33.27
CA LEU A 37 -12.30 -5.30 -32.79
C LEU A 37 -13.32 -4.42 -33.55
N SER A 38 -12.96 -3.92 -34.73
CA SER A 38 -13.81 -2.98 -35.50
C SER A 38 -15.12 -3.60 -36.02
N GLY A 39 -15.15 -4.92 -36.24
CA GLY A 39 -16.33 -5.66 -36.73
C GLY A 39 -17.32 -6.13 -35.65
N LEU A 40 -17.06 -5.85 -34.37
CA LEU A 40 -17.88 -6.32 -33.24
C LEU A 40 -18.81 -5.21 -32.73
N SER A 41 -19.99 -5.60 -32.24
CA SER A 41 -20.90 -4.66 -31.57
C SER A 41 -20.25 -4.06 -30.32
N ALA A 42 -20.63 -2.83 -29.94
CA ALA A 42 -19.99 -2.09 -28.85
C ALA A 42 -19.93 -2.86 -27.52
N ARG A 43 -20.93 -3.71 -27.24
CA ARG A 43 -20.95 -4.58 -26.05
C ARG A 43 -19.86 -5.65 -26.10
N TRP A 44 -19.74 -6.36 -27.22
CA TRP A 44 -18.72 -7.40 -27.41
C TRP A 44 -17.32 -6.81 -27.48
N LYS A 45 -17.17 -5.64 -28.12
CA LYS A 45 -15.91 -4.89 -28.13
C LYS A 45 -15.45 -4.58 -26.71
N ASN A 46 -16.31 -4.02 -25.86
CA ASN A 46 -15.96 -3.72 -24.47
C ASN A 46 -15.65 -4.98 -23.63
N TRP A 47 -16.38 -6.08 -23.85
CA TRP A 47 -16.12 -7.34 -23.16
C TRP A 47 -14.73 -7.91 -23.53
N TRP A 48 -14.39 -7.93 -24.81
CA TRP A 48 -13.08 -8.38 -25.29
C TRP A 48 -11.94 -7.48 -24.85
N ILE A 49 -12.10 -6.15 -24.92
CA ILE A 49 -11.10 -5.19 -24.41
C ILE A 49 -10.82 -5.47 -22.94
N ARG A 50 -11.88 -5.67 -22.14
CA ARG A 50 -11.75 -5.97 -20.71
C ARG A 50 -11.04 -7.29 -20.46
N GLY A 51 -11.43 -8.35 -21.18
CA GLY A 51 -10.83 -9.68 -21.04
C GLY A 51 -9.34 -9.70 -21.41
N ILE A 52 -8.98 -9.13 -22.57
CA ILE A 52 -7.59 -9.10 -23.06
C ILE A 52 -6.70 -8.27 -22.12
N LEU A 53 -7.16 -7.08 -21.71
CA LEU A 53 -6.39 -6.25 -20.79
C LEU A 53 -6.28 -6.89 -19.40
N SER A 54 -7.31 -7.57 -18.91
CA SER A 54 -7.24 -8.33 -17.66
C SER A 54 -6.17 -9.42 -17.72
N LEU A 55 -6.15 -10.21 -18.80
CA LEU A 55 -5.16 -11.26 -18.99
C LEU A 55 -3.74 -10.68 -19.10
N ALA A 56 -3.58 -9.57 -19.83
CA ALA A 56 -2.30 -8.87 -19.94
C ALA A 56 -1.81 -8.33 -18.58
N MET A 57 -2.70 -7.76 -17.76
CA MET A 57 -2.35 -7.29 -16.42
C MET A 57 -1.95 -8.44 -15.49
N ILE A 58 -2.68 -9.56 -15.51
CA ILE A 58 -2.36 -10.74 -14.70
C ILE A 58 -1.02 -11.33 -15.13
N SER A 59 -0.81 -11.53 -16.44
CA SER A 59 0.45 -12.04 -16.97
C SER A 59 1.63 -11.13 -16.64
N GLY A 60 1.45 -9.81 -16.81
CA GLY A 60 2.45 -8.81 -16.43
C GLY A 60 2.77 -8.83 -14.94
N PHE A 61 1.77 -9.00 -14.07
CA PHE A 61 1.98 -9.09 -12.63
C PHE A 61 2.81 -10.32 -12.24
N PHE A 62 2.50 -11.50 -12.79
CA PHE A 62 3.32 -12.70 -12.55
C PHE A 62 4.74 -12.58 -13.10
N LEU A 63 4.91 -11.93 -14.26
CA LEU A 63 6.23 -11.61 -14.78
C LEU A 63 7.02 -10.70 -13.84
N ILE A 64 6.39 -9.66 -13.29
CA ILE A 64 7.02 -8.75 -12.33
C ILE A 64 7.41 -9.49 -11.04
N ILE A 65 6.52 -10.37 -10.53
CA ILE A 65 6.84 -11.24 -9.39
C ILE A 65 8.08 -12.09 -9.71
N TYR A 66 8.13 -12.72 -10.89
CA TYR A 66 9.27 -13.54 -11.31
C TYR A 66 10.58 -12.74 -11.41
N LEU A 67 10.53 -11.48 -11.85
CA LEU A 67 11.70 -10.59 -11.90
C LEU A 67 12.18 -10.14 -10.50
N GLY A 68 11.40 -10.39 -9.45
CA GLY A 68 11.79 -10.20 -8.04
C GLY A 68 11.35 -8.89 -7.40
N SER A 69 11.69 -8.77 -6.10
CA SER A 69 11.19 -7.72 -5.21
C SER A 69 11.53 -6.31 -5.65
N PHE A 70 12.65 -6.10 -6.35
CA PHE A 70 13.00 -4.79 -6.89
C PHE A 70 12.02 -4.32 -7.97
N MET A 71 11.58 -5.22 -8.86
CA MET A 71 10.59 -4.88 -9.88
C MET A 71 9.20 -4.65 -9.26
N LEU A 72 8.86 -5.40 -8.21
CA LEU A 72 7.65 -5.13 -7.42
C LEU A 72 7.70 -3.74 -6.75
N MET A 73 8.84 -3.34 -6.20
CA MET A 73 9.02 -1.98 -5.65
C MET A 73 8.80 -0.92 -6.74
N LEU A 74 9.39 -1.08 -7.93
CA LEU A 74 9.20 -0.15 -9.04
C LEU A 74 7.74 -0.12 -9.52
N LEU A 75 7.05 -1.25 -9.52
CA LEU A 75 5.62 -1.33 -9.82
C LEU A 75 4.81 -0.51 -8.81
N VAL A 76 5.06 -0.69 -7.51
CA VAL A 76 4.36 0.07 -6.44
C VAL A 76 4.61 1.57 -6.57
N LEU A 77 5.85 1.99 -6.82
CA LEU A 77 6.19 3.40 -7.08
C LEU A 77 5.47 3.95 -8.32
N SER A 78 5.39 3.16 -9.39
CA SER A 78 4.72 3.54 -10.63
C SER A 78 3.21 3.70 -10.42
N ILE A 79 2.58 2.78 -9.68
CA ILE A 79 1.17 2.86 -9.30
C ILE A 79 0.92 4.09 -8.43
N GLN A 80 1.77 4.35 -7.42
CA GLN A 80 1.67 5.53 -6.56
C GLN A 80 1.67 6.83 -7.37
N VAL A 81 2.67 7.01 -8.25
CA VAL A 81 2.77 8.22 -9.09
C VAL A 81 1.53 8.40 -9.96
N LYS A 82 0.98 7.30 -10.51
CA LYS A 82 -0.24 7.35 -11.31
C LYS A 82 -1.48 7.65 -10.49
N CYS A 83 -1.69 7.03 -9.34
CA CYS A 83 -2.81 7.37 -8.44
C CYS A 83 -2.75 8.84 -8.00
N TYR A 84 -1.56 9.31 -7.63
CA TYR A 84 -1.35 10.73 -7.29
C TYR A 84 -1.77 11.65 -8.45
N HIS A 85 -1.31 11.35 -9.66
CA HIS A 85 -1.67 12.12 -10.84
C HIS A 85 -3.18 12.14 -11.11
N GLU A 86 -3.87 10.99 -10.97
CA GLU A 86 -5.33 10.91 -11.15
C GLU A 86 -6.07 11.80 -10.15
N ILE A 87 -5.75 11.71 -8.86
CA ILE A 87 -6.42 12.49 -7.80
C ILE A 87 -6.14 14.00 -7.95
N ILE A 88 -4.89 14.36 -8.20
CA ILE A 88 -4.49 15.75 -8.44
C ILE A 88 -5.20 16.33 -9.68
N THR A 89 -5.34 15.55 -10.74
CA THR A 89 -6.04 15.96 -11.97
C THR A 89 -7.52 16.24 -11.73
N ILE A 90 -8.19 15.49 -10.85
CA ILE A 90 -9.58 15.76 -10.47
C ILE A 90 -9.67 17.12 -9.77
N GLY A 91 -8.78 17.39 -8.81
CA GLY A 91 -8.72 18.68 -8.12
C GLY A 91 -8.62 19.83 -9.12
N TYR A 92 -7.70 19.75 -10.09
CA TYR A 92 -7.56 20.73 -11.16
C TYR A 92 -8.83 20.99 -11.96
N ARG A 93 -9.58 19.92 -12.30
CA ARG A 93 -10.80 20.02 -13.08
C ARG A 93 -11.93 20.65 -12.27
N VAL A 94 -12.16 20.17 -11.05
CA VAL A 94 -13.26 20.62 -10.17
C VAL A 94 -13.13 22.10 -9.83
N TYR A 95 -11.92 22.54 -9.52
CA TYR A 95 -11.69 23.91 -9.06
C TYR A 95 -11.25 24.88 -10.17
N HIS A 96 -11.30 24.46 -11.45
CA HIS A 96 -10.98 25.27 -12.63
C HIS A 96 -9.67 26.09 -12.50
N SER A 97 -8.64 25.55 -11.86
CA SER A 97 -7.43 26.31 -11.55
C SER A 97 -6.45 26.43 -12.73
N TYR A 98 -6.93 26.37 -13.97
CA TYR A 98 -6.11 26.43 -15.19
C TYR A 98 -5.33 27.75 -15.29
N ASP A 99 -5.83 28.81 -14.65
CA ASP A 99 -5.20 30.14 -14.62
C ASP A 99 -4.08 30.27 -13.57
N LEU A 100 -3.78 29.21 -12.79
CA LEU A 100 -2.70 29.18 -11.80
C LEU A 100 -1.52 28.30 -12.28
N PRO A 101 -0.60 28.83 -13.11
CA PRO A 101 0.42 28.02 -13.81
C PRO A 101 1.38 27.29 -12.87
N TRP A 102 1.71 27.87 -11.71
CA TRP A 102 2.69 27.31 -10.77
C TRP A 102 2.15 26.13 -9.94
N PHE A 103 0.82 25.97 -9.83
CA PHE A 103 0.26 25.01 -8.90
C PHE A 103 0.54 23.55 -9.32
N ARG A 104 0.63 23.28 -10.63
CA ARG A 104 1.02 21.97 -11.20
C ARG A 104 2.45 21.61 -10.85
N SER A 105 3.38 22.50 -11.18
CA SER A 105 4.81 22.29 -10.88
C SER A 105 5.05 22.13 -9.39
N LEU A 106 4.36 22.92 -8.56
CA LEU A 106 4.46 22.85 -7.11
C LEU A 106 3.93 21.53 -6.54
N SER A 107 2.82 21.00 -7.08
CA SER A 107 2.29 19.70 -6.66
C SER A 107 3.24 18.55 -7.00
N TRP A 108 3.87 18.57 -8.18
CA TRP A 108 4.91 17.60 -8.54
C TRP A 108 6.19 17.76 -7.72
N TYR A 109 6.56 19.00 -7.38
CA TYR A 109 7.67 19.29 -6.48
C TYR A 109 7.46 18.65 -5.11
N PHE A 110 6.29 18.84 -4.49
CA PHE A 110 5.98 18.21 -3.20
C PHE A 110 5.95 16.68 -3.29
N LEU A 111 5.48 16.10 -4.40
CA LEU A 111 5.59 14.65 -4.63
C LEU A 111 7.05 14.19 -4.56
N LEU A 112 7.95 14.86 -5.29
CA LEU A 112 9.38 14.54 -5.27
C LEU A 112 9.97 14.68 -3.86
N CYS A 113 9.64 15.76 -3.14
CA CYS A 113 10.13 15.99 -1.78
C CYS A 113 9.70 14.89 -0.80
N VAL A 114 8.42 14.52 -0.81
CA VAL A 114 7.89 13.50 0.09
C VAL A 114 8.39 12.10 -0.28
N ASN A 115 8.53 11.80 -1.59
CA ASN A 115 9.14 10.56 -2.05
C ASN A 115 10.61 10.48 -1.61
N TYR A 116 11.38 11.56 -1.77
CA TYR A 116 12.74 11.62 -1.29
C TYR A 116 12.80 11.34 0.21
N PHE A 117 11.99 12.00 1.03
CA PHE A 117 11.95 11.78 2.48
C PHE A 117 11.73 10.30 2.86
N PHE A 118 10.62 9.69 2.41
CA PHE A 118 10.25 8.32 2.81
C PHE A 118 11.15 7.24 2.17
N TYR A 119 11.41 7.33 0.86
CA TYR A 119 12.21 6.31 0.17
C TYR A 119 13.70 6.50 0.39
N GLY A 120 14.17 7.71 0.68
CA GLY A 120 15.56 7.96 1.06
C GLY A 120 15.94 7.28 2.38
N GLU A 121 15.05 7.30 3.38
CA GLU A 121 15.27 6.53 4.62
C GLU A 121 15.26 5.02 4.36
N THR A 122 14.34 4.55 3.52
CA THR A 122 14.28 3.13 3.13
C THR A 122 15.55 2.70 2.39
N VAL A 123 16.03 3.52 1.45
CA VAL A 123 17.28 3.26 0.72
C VAL A 123 18.46 3.27 1.68
N ALA A 124 18.52 4.21 2.63
CA ALA A 124 19.57 4.25 3.63
C ALA A 124 19.59 2.97 4.50
N ASP A 125 18.43 2.48 4.93
CA ASP A 125 18.32 1.31 5.81
C ASP A 125 18.69 0.00 5.10
N TYR A 126 18.20 -0.21 3.87
CA TYR A 126 18.38 -1.48 3.14
C TYR A 126 19.61 -1.49 2.23
N PHE A 127 20.14 -0.32 1.84
CA PHE A 127 21.23 -0.19 0.87
C PHE A 127 22.46 0.55 1.41
N ALA A 128 22.57 0.74 2.72
CA ALA A 128 23.70 1.44 3.35
C ALA A 128 25.06 1.02 2.76
N THR A 129 25.32 -0.28 2.64
CA THR A 129 26.61 -0.81 2.15
C THR A 129 26.88 -0.48 0.69
N PHE A 130 25.87 -0.51 -0.18
CA PHE A 130 26.00 -0.13 -1.58
C PHE A 130 26.31 1.36 -1.72
N VAL A 131 25.54 2.17 -1.01
CA VAL A 131 25.59 3.62 -1.15
C VAL A 131 26.85 4.20 -0.50
N GLN A 132 27.35 3.59 0.58
CA GLN A 132 28.61 3.98 1.22
C GLN A 132 29.85 3.78 0.33
N ARG A 133 29.79 2.99 -0.75
CA ARG A 133 30.93 2.89 -1.68
C ARG A 133 31.11 4.13 -2.58
N ARG A 134 30.11 5.02 -2.66
CA ARG A 134 30.10 6.19 -3.54
C ARG A 134 30.12 7.48 -2.70
N GLU A 135 31.23 8.22 -2.70
CA GLU A 135 31.38 9.46 -1.91
C GLU A 135 30.24 10.47 -2.13
N GLN A 136 29.80 10.64 -3.38
CA GLN A 136 28.72 11.56 -3.73
C GLN A 136 27.38 11.21 -3.07
N LEU A 137 27.09 9.91 -2.91
CA LEU A 137 25.83 9.45 -2.32
C LEU A 137 25.87 9.40 -0.79
N GLN A 138 27.07 9.30 -0.19
CA GLN A 138 27.23 9.36 1.26
C GLN A 138 26.73 10.69 1.83
N PHE A 139 27.01 11.80 1.15
CA PHE A 139 26.52 13.12 1.56
C PHE A 139 24.98 13.15 1.64
N LEU A 140 24.31 12.62 0.61
CA LEU A 140 22.84 12.58 0.53
C LEU A 140 22.23 11.76 1.66
N ILE A 141 22.81 10.61 2.02
CA ILE A 141 22.32 9.79 3.15
C ILE A 141 22.60 10.49 4.49
N ARG A 142 23.82 10.99 4.70
CA ARG A 142 24.23 11.58 5.98
C ARG A 142 23.37 12.79 6.36
N TYR A 143 23.05 13.63 5.38
CA TYR A 143 22.24 14.83 5.58
C TYR A 143 20.79 14.66 5.10
N HIS A 144 20.33 13.42 4.85
CA HIS A 144 19.03 13.10 4.28
C HIS A 144 17.87 13.87 4.90
N ARG A 145 17.76 13.82 6.24
CA ARG A 145 16.69 14.49 6.99
C ARG A 145 16.74 16.01 6.85
N PHE A 146 17.94 16.58 6.90
CA PHE A 146 18.13 18.02 6.76
C PHE A 146 17.82 18.49 5.34
N ILE A 147 18.29 17.77 4.32
CA ILE A 147 17.99 18.04 2.90
C ILE A 147 16.48 17.94 2.66
N SER A 148 15.83 16.89 3.17
CA SER A 148 14.38 16.72 3.06
C SER A 148 13.61 17.89 3.69
N PHE A 149 14.01 18.33 4.89
CA PHE A 149 13.43 19.48 5.55
C PHE A 149 13.63 20.78 4.74
N ALA A 150 14.84 21.01 4.23
CA ALA A 150 15.15 22.19 3.42
C ALA A 150 14.37 22.23 2.10
N LEU A 151 14.22 21.08 1.42
CA LEU A 151 13.41 20.93 0.22
C LEU A 151 11.93 21.24 0.53
N TYR A 152 11.38 20.66 1.60
CA TYR A 152 10.00 20.96 1.98
C TYR A 152 9.79 22.45 2.29
N LEU A 153 10.70 23.08 3.06
CA LEU A 153 10.64 24.52 3.35
C LEU A 153 10.73 25.37 2.09
N THR A 154 11.55 24.98 1.12
CA THR A 154 11.66 25.69 -0.16
C THR A 154 10.34 25.61 -0.93
N GLY A 155 9.71 24.42 -0.98
CA GLY A 155 8.35 24.25 -1.50
C GLY A 155 7.31 25.13 -0.81
N PHE A 156 7.37 25.19 0.52
CA PHE A 156 6.48 26.02 1.32
C PHE A 156 6.67 27.52 1.02
N CYS A 157 7.91 28.00 0.97
CA CYS A 157 8.21 29.38 0.58
C CYS A 157 7.74 29.67 -0.84
N MET A 158 7.96 28.76 -1.81
CA MET A 158 7.48 28.90 -3.18
C MET A 158 5.94 28.99 -3.24
N PHE A 159 5.22 28.20 -2.42
CA PHE A 159 3.78 28.31 -2.29
C PHE A 159 3.36 29.71 -1.81
N VAL A 160 3.95 30.20 -0.73
CA VAL A 160 3.63 31.52 -0.16
C VAL A 160 3.91 32.64 -1.17
N LEU A 161 5.04 32.57 -1.90
CA LEU A 161 5.38 33.54 -2.94
C LEU A 161 4.46 33.45 -4.16
N SER A 162 3.82 32.29 -4.41
CA SER A 162 2.86 32.12 -5.49
C SER A 162 1.45 32.65 -5.19
N LEU A 163 1.20 33.17 -3.97
CA LEU A 163 -0.12 33.60 -3.55
C LEU A 163 -0.61 34.83 -4.34
N VAL A 164 -1.77 34.71 -4.99
CA VAL A 164 -2.37 35.78 -5.79
C VAL A 164 -3.61 36.32 -5.11
N LYS A 165 -3.70 37.64 -4.95
CA LYS A 165 -4.89 38.33 -4.42
C LYS A 165 -6.13 37.87 -5.20
N LYS A 166 -7.25 37.70 -4.50
CA LYS A 166 -8.54 37.12 -4.97
C LYS A 166 -8.62 35.59 -5.05
N HIS A 167 -7.49 34.86 -5.10
CA HIS A 167 -7.50 33.39 -5.25
C HIS A 167 -7.01 32.62 -4.02
N TYR A 168 -6.80 33.29 -2.87
CA TYR A 168 -6.23 32.65 -1.69
C TYR A 168 -6.98 31.39 -1.25
N ARG A 169 -8.30 31.46 -1.13
CA ARG A 169 -9.13 30.32 -0.70
C ARG A 169 -8.91 29.10 -1.60
N LEU A 170 -8.90 29.32 -2.92
CA LEU A 170 -8.63 28.28 -3.91
C LEU A 170 -7.21 27.72 -3.77
N GLN A 171 -6.19 28.58 -3.63
CA GLN A 171 -4.81 28.16 -3.48
C GLN A 171 -4.59 27.32 -2.21
N PHE A 172 -5.22 27.68 -1.09
CA PHE A 172 -5.16 26.91 0.15
C PHE A 172 -5.92 25.57 0.05
N TYR A 173 -7.08 25.52 -0.63
CA TYR A 173 -7.77 24.25 -0.87
C TYR A 173 -6.94 23.29 -1.71
N MET A 174 -6.31 23.81 -2.75
CA MET A 174 -5.46 23.01 -3.61
C MET A 174 -4.18 22.57 -2.87
N PHE A 175 -3.57 23.45 -2.07
CA PHE A 175 -2.44 23.09 -1.22
C PHE A 175 -2.80 21.95 -0.24
N ALA A 176 -3.95 22.05 0.43
CA ALA A 176 -4.46 21.00 1.29
C ALA A 176 -4.74 19.70 0.51
N TRP A 177 -5.35 19.81 -0.68
CA TRP A 177 -5.60 18.68 -1.57
C TRP A 177 -4.31 17.93 -1.91
N THR A 178 -3.25 18.64 -2.29
CA THR A 178 -1.93 18.08 -2.55
C THR A 178 -1.39 17.34 -1.32
N HIS A 179 -1.42 17.95 -0.13
CA HIS A 179 -0.87 17.33 1.08
C HIS A 179 -1.68 16.11 1.55
N VAL A 180 -3.00 16.16 1.50
CA VAL A 180 -3.87 15.02 1.80
C VAL A 180 -3.64 13.90 0.80
N THR A 181 -3.51 14.22 -0.49
CA THR A 181 -3.22 13.22 -1.53
C THR A 181 -1.85 12.58 -1.31
N LEU A 182 -0.83 13.35 -0.94
CA LEU A 182 0.51 12.82 -0.61
C LEU A 182 0.47 11.91 0.62
N LEU A 183 -0.25 12.31 1.67
CA LEU A 183 -0.44 11.49 2.87
C LEU A 183 -1.12 10.16 2.53
N ILE A 184 -2.16 10.19 1.70
CA ILE A 184 -2.89 8.97 1.32
C ILE A 184 -2.09 8.10 0.34
N THR A 185 -1.38 8.68 -0.63
CA THR A 185 -0.73 7.89 -1.70
C THR A 185 0.68 7.46 -1.32
N VAL A 186 1.54 8.39 -0.88
CA VAL A 186 2.97 8.13 -0.65
C VAL A 186 3.20 7.36 0.64
N THR A 187 2.47 7.68 1.71
CA THR A 187 2.60 6.91 2.96
C THR A 187 2.15 5.47 2.74
N GLN A 188 1.06 5.24 2.00
CA GLN A 188 0.58 3.88 1.76
C GLN A 188 1.54 3.07 0.89
N SER A 189 2.06 3.63 -0.20
CA SER A 189 3.06 2.94 -1.02
C SER A 189 4.36 2.67 -0.27
N HIS A 190 4.78 3.58 0.62
CA HIS A 190 5.93 3.36 1.50
C HIS A 190 5.71 2.17 2.44
N LEU A 191 4.54 2.08 3.08
CA LEU A 191 4.18 0.95 3.95
C LEU A 191 4.13 -0.37 3.16
N VAL A 192 3.56 -0.36 1.95
CA VAL A 192 3.57 -1.53 1.04
C VAL A 192 5.00 -2.00 0.75
N ILE A 193 5.92 -1.07 0.46
CA ILE A 193 7.32 -1.40 0.16
C ILE A 193 8.04 -1.93 1.41
N GLN A 194 7.78 -1.37 2.59
CA GLN A 194 8.32 -1.91 3.84
C GLN A 194 7.82 -3.33 4.11
N ASN A 195 6.53 -3.60 3.88
CA ASN A 195 5.98 -4.95 4.03
C ASN A 195 6.58 -5.92 3.02
N LEU A 196 6.79 -5.48 1.78
CA LEU A 196 7.45 -6.25 0.72
C LEU A 196 8.88 -6.66 1.10
N PHE A 197 9.63 -5.77 1.76
CA PHE A 197 11.00 -6.05 2.18
C PHE A 197 11.13 -7.02 3.36
N GLU A 198 10.09 -7.19 4.18
CA GLU A 198 10.01 -8.25 5.19
C GLU A 198 9.75 -9.64 4.57
N GLY A 199 9.37 -9.68 3.30
CA GLY A 199 9.11 -10.90 2.52
C GLY A 199 7.95 -10.69 1.57
N MET A 200 8.05 -11.21 0.34
CA MET A 200 6.99 -11.05 -0.67
C MET A 200 5.64 -11.61 -0.22
N ILE A 201 5.63 -12.61 0.68
CA ILE A 201 4.41 -13.17 1.22
C ILE A 201 3.54 -12.13 1.96
N TRP A 202 4.17 -11.17 2.64
CA TRP A 202 3.49 -10.06 3.32
C TRP A 202 2.91 -9.02 2.36
N PHE A 203 3.29 -9.07 1.08
CA PHE A 203 2.69 -8.26 0.02
C PHE A 203 1.62 -9.06 -0.75
N LEU A 204 1.94 -10.28 -1.16
CA LEU A 204 1.11 -11.10 -2.04
C LEU A 204 -0.16 -11.62 -1.37
N VAL A 205 -0.08 -12.12 -0.13
CA VAL A 205 -1.26 -12.67 0.56
C VAL A 205 -2.32 -11.59 0.80
N PRO A 206 -1.99 -10.42 1.37
CA PRO A 206 -2.95 -9.32 1.52
C PRO A 206 -3.60 -8.85 0.22
N ILE A 207 -2.80 -8.58 -0.81
CA ILE A 207 -3.31 -8.06 -2.09
C ILE A 207 -4.23 -9.08 -2.76
N SER A 208 -3.81 -10.36 -2.77
CA SER A 208 -4.60 -11.44 -3.34
C SER A 208 -5.88 -11.68 -2.55
N SER A 209 -5.86 -11.49 -1.23
CA SER A 209 -7.06 -11.61 -0.39
C SER A 209 -8.08 -10.53 -0.71
N VAL A 210 -7.66 -9.27 -0.90
CA VAL A 210 -8.56 -8.19 -1.32
C VAL A 210 -9.14 -8.46 -2.72
N ILE A 211 -8.31 -8.92 -3.67
CA ILE A 211 -8.76 -9.27 -5.02
C ILE A 211 -9.76 -10.44 -4.97
N CYS A 212 -9.45 -11.48 -4.19
CA CYS A 212 -10.34 -12.62 -3.99
C CYS A 212 -11.68 -12.19 -3.39
N ASN A 213 -11.65 -11.31 -2.39
CA ASN A 213 -12.84 -10.77 -1.76
C ASN A 213 -13.73 -10.02 -2.76
N ASP A 214 -13.15 -9.15 -3.58
CA ASP A 214 -13.94 -8.40 -4.59
C ASP A 214 -14.59 -9.33 -5.63
N ILE A 215 -13.85 -10.34 -6.10
CA ILE A 215 -14.36 -11.31 -7.08
C ILE A 215 -15.47 -12.16 -6.46
N THR A 216 -15.22 -12.73 -5.28
CA THR A 216 -16.17 -13.64 -4.62
C THR A 216 -17.39 -12.90 -4.12
N ALA A 217 -17.24 -11.70 -3.55
CA ALA A 217 -18.38 -10.88 -3.17
C ALA A 217 -19.26 -10.50 -4.36
N TYR A 218 -18.66 -10.25 -5.53
CA TYR A 218 -19.41 -10.07 -6.77
C TYR A 218 -20.16 -11.34 -7.20
N ILE A 219 -19.51 -12.51 -7.17
CA ILE A 219 -20.13 -13.80 -7.55
C ILE A 219 -21.31 -14.11 -6.62
N PHE A 220 -21.11 -14.08 -5.31
CA PHE A 220 -22.19 -14.34 -4.34
C PHE A 220 -23.28 -13.28 -4.40
N GLY A 221 -22.91 -12.01 -4.60
CA GLY A 221 -23.88 -10.93 -4.80
C GLY A 221 -24.71 -11.10 -6.07
N PHE A 222 -24.13 -11.63 -7.15
CA PHE A 222 -24.85 -11.88 -8.40
C PHE A 222 -25.85 -13.04 -8.28
N PHE A 223 -25.47 -14.15 -7.65
CA PHE A 223 -26.33 -15.34 -7.54
C PHE A 223 -27.34 -15.27 -6.39
N PHE A 224 -26.97 -14.69 -5.25
CA PHE A 224 -27.75 -14.72 -4.01
C PHE A 224 -28.14 -13.34 -3.49
N GLY A 225 -27.66 -12.26 -4.11
CA GLY A 225 -27.86 -10.90 -3.63
C GLY A 225 -29.31 -10.45 -3.70
N ARG A 226 -29.87 -10.08 -2.54
CA ARG A 226 -31.23 -9.51 -2.42
C ARG A 226 -31.24 -8.25 -1.59
N THR A 227 -30.35 -8.15 -0.61
CA THR A 227 -30.34 -7.04 0.36
C THR A 227 -29.16 -6.10 0.13
N PRO A 228 -29.38 -4.82 -0.24
CA PRO A 228 -28.30 -3.88 -0.46
C PRO A 228 -27.58 -3.55 0.85
N LEU A 229 -26.24 -3.47 0.79
CA LEU A 229 -25.39 -3.24 1.96
C LEU A 229 -25.36 -1.77 2.38
N ILE A 230 -25.24 -0.84 1.40
CA ILE A 230 -25.18 0.60 1.65
C ILE A 230 -25.86 1.38 0.52
N LYS A 231 -26.59 2.46 0.86
CA LYS A 231 -27.28 3.31 -0.13
C LYS A 231 -26.34 3.94 -1.16
N LEU A 232 -25.13 4.27 -0.75
CA LEU A 232 -24.10 4.85 -1.62
C LEU A 232 -23.64 3.89 -2.74
N SER A 233 -23.79 2.58 -2.52
CA SER A 233 -23.36 1.54 -3.47
C SER A 233 -24.44 0.44 -3.57
N PRO A 234 -25.54 0.71 -4.29
CA PRO A 234 -26.72 -0.17 -4.30
C PRO A 234 -26.45 -1.55 -4.92
N LYS A 235 -25.33 -1.72 -5.63
CA LYS A 235 -24.92 -2.99 -6.22
C LYS A 235 -24.19 -3.93 -5.26
N LYS A 236 -23.72 -3.44 -4.11
CA LYS A 236 -23.10 -4.30 -3.09
C LYS A 236 -24.18 -4.83 -2.15
N THR A 237 -24.18 -6.13 -1.91
CA THR A 237 -25.21 -6.81 -1.11
C THR A 237 -24.62 -7.44 0.15
N TRP A 238 -25.45 -7.65 1.17
CA TRP A 238 -25.03 -8.35 2.40
C TRP A 238 -24.65 -9.80 2.12
N GLU A 239 -25.40 -10.49 1.24
CA GLU A 239 -25.11 -11.88 0.88
C GLU A 239 -23.76 -12.00 0.16
N GLY A 240 -23.45 -11.02 -0.71
CA GLY A 240 -22.15 -10.91 -1.35
C GLY A 240 -21.03 -10.68 -0.33
N PHE A 241 -21.24 -9.76 0.62
CA PHE A 241 -20.26 -9.45 1.67
C PHE A 241 -19.94 -10.68 2.55
N ILE A 242 -20.96 -11.41 2.99
CA ILE A 242 -20.81 -12.61 3.83
C ILE A 242 -20.15 -13.74 3.03
N GLY A 243 -20.58 -13.98 1.79
CA GLY A 243 -19.98 -15.01 0.92
C GLY A 243 -18.53 -14.70 0.57
N GLY A 244 -18.21 -13.42 0.36
CA GLY A 244 -16.85 -12.92 0.16
C GLY A 244 -15.95 -13.19 1.37
N PHE A 245 -16.46 -12.97 2.59
CA PHE A 245 -15.74 -13.25 3.83
C PHE A 245 -15.27 -14.69 3.95
N PHE A 246 -16.19 -15.65 3.89
CA PHE A 246 -15.83 -17.07 4.03
C PHE A 246 -14.88 -17.52 2.91
N SER A 247 -15.13 -17.08 1.67
CA SER A 247 -14.30 -17.45 0.52
C SER A 247 -12.89 -16.89 0.64
N THR A 248 -12.76 -15.64 1.09
CA THR A 248 -11.46 -14.96 1.25
C THR A 248 -10.63 -15.61 2.35
N VAL A 249 -11.25 -15.97 3.48
CA VAL A 249 -10.56 -16.67 4.57
C VAL A 249 -10.05 -18.04 4.12
N VAL A 250 -10.88 -18.82 3.43
CA VAL A 250 -10.46 -20.14 2.90
C VAL A 250 -9.35 -19.96 1.86
N PHE A 251 -9.50 -19.01 0.94
CA PHE A 251 -8.49 -18.70 -0.06
C PHE A 251 -7.15 -18.29 0.59
N GLY A 252 -7.15 -17.36 1.54
CA GLY A 252 -5.94 -16.90 2.21
C GLY A 252 -5.25 -17.99 3.01
N PHE A 253 -6.01 -18.87 3.65
CA PHE A 253 -5.46 -20.02 4.38
C PHE A 253 -4.74 -21.01 3.45
N ILE A 254 -5.32 -21.30 2.28
CA ILE A 254 -4.73 -22.19 1.26
C ILE A 254 -3.56 -21.52 0.54
N PHE A 255 -3.73 -20.26 0.12
CA PHE A 255 -2.72 -19.53 -0.65
C PHE A 255 -1.45 -19.29 0.17
N SER A 256 -1.60 -18.96 1.46
CA SER A 256 -0.47 -18.83 2.38
C SER A 256 0.32 -20.13 2.58
N TYR A 257 -0.35 -21.29 2.57
CA TYR A 257 0.32 -22.60 2.62
C TYR A 257 1.23 -22.82 1.42
N PHE A 258 0.77 -22.52 0.20
CA PHE A 258 1.57 -22.67 -1.02
C PHE A 258 2.79 -21.73 -1.06
N LEU A 259 2.61 -20.47 -0.67
CA LEU A 259 3.72 -19.51 -0.65
C LEU A 259 4.73 -19.82 0.45
N ALA A 260 4.29 -20.30 1.62
CA ALA A 260 5.17 -20.63 2.73
C ALA A 260 6.18 -21.76 2.43
N GLN A 261 5.90 -22.60 1.43
CA GLN A 261 6.81 -23.69 1.01
C GLN A 261 8.08 -23.18 0.29
N HIS A 262 8.06 -21.97 -0.25
CA HIS A 262 9.14 -21.48 -1.12
C HIS A 262 9.88 -20.32 -0.46
N GLN A 263 11.19 -20.51 -0.24
CA GLN A 263 12.09 -19.51 0.37
C GLN A 263 12.01 -18.14 -0.32
N TYR A 264 11.89 -18.14 -1.65
CA TYR A 264 11.75 -16.94 -2.46
C TYR A 264 10.66 -15.99 -1.96
N PHE A 265 9.50 -16.48 -1.52
CA PHE A 265 8.40 -15.63 -1.08
C PHE A 265 8.49 -15.23 0.40
N VAL A 266 9.14 -16.04 1.23
CA VAL A 266 9.13 -15.85 2.69
C VAL A 266 10.35 -15.10 3.21
N CYS A 267 11.48 -15.18 2.51
CA CYS A 267 12.70 -14.56 2.96
C CYS A 267 12.67 -13.03 2.79
N PRO A 268 13.19 -12.28 3.79
CA PRO A 268 13.32 -10.83 3.67
C PRO A 268 14.33 -10.48 2.56
N VAL A 269 14.17 -9.28 2.02
CA VAL A 269 15.01 -8.80 0.93
C VAL A 269 16.30 -8.22 1.50
N GLU A 270 17.44 -8.81 1.13
CA GLU A 270 18.76 -8.30 1.49
C GLU A 270 19.59 -7.94 0.25
N TYR A 271 20.41 -6.90 0.38
CA TYR A 271 21.33 -6.48 -0.67
C TYR A 271 22.71 -7.14 -0.48
N ASN A 272 23.10 -8.03 -1.40
CA ASN A 272 24.43 -8.64 -1.37
C ASN A 272 25.45 -7.73 -2.07
N SER A 273 26.44 -7.28 -1.32
CA SER A 273 27.47 -6.34 -1.78
C SER A 273 28.59 -6.97 -2.63
N GLU A 274 28.66 -8.30 -2.69
CA GLU A 274 29.62 -9.04 -3.50
C GLU A 274 29.08 -9.28 -4.92
N THR A 275 27.80 -9.66 -5.04
CA THR A 275 27.15 -9.95 -6.32
C THR A 275 26.42 -8.75 -6.93
N ASN A 276 26.30 -7.64 -6.18
CA ASN A 276 25.50 -6.46 -6.53
C ASN A 276 24.05 -6.78 -6.94
N ARG A 277 23.45 -7.77 -6.26
CA ARG A 277 22.09 -8.23 -6.53
C ARG A 277 21.30 -8.32 -5.23
N PHE A 278 19.99 -8.17 -5.38
CA PHE A 278 19.04 -8.50 -4.31
C PHE A 278 18.96 -10.01 -4.19
N VAL A 279 19.15 -10.50 -2.97
CA VAL A 279 19.09 -11.92 -2.65
C VAL A 279 17.93 -12.14 -1.69
N THR A 280 17.20 -13.24 -1.91
CA THR A 280 16.05 -13.68 -1.11
C THR A 280 16.32 -15.08 -0.56
N GLU A 281 17.59 -15.35 -0.24
CA GLU A 281 18.07 -16.62 0.31
C GLU A 281 18.35 -16.42 1.79
N CYS A 282 17.60 -17.10 2.63
CA CYS A 282 17.70 -17.05 4.07
C CYS A 282 17.31 -18.39 4.67
N GLU A 283 17.69 -18.63 5.92
CA GLU A 283 17.03 -19.67 6.71
C GLU A 283 15.64 -19.15 7.09
N PRO A 284 14.53 -19.81 6.67
CA PRO A 284 13.20 -19.35 6.98
C PRO A 284 12.98 -19.20 8.49
N SER A 285 12.25 -18.17 8.89
CA SER A 285 11.92 -17.99 10.31
C SER A 285 10.99 -19.11 10.79
N GLU A 286 10.88 -19.28 12.11
CA GLU A 286 9.99 -20.29 12.71
C GLU A 286 8.52 -20.16 12.27
N LEU A 287 8.11 -19.00 11.73
CA LEU A 287 6.78 -18.77 11.19
C LEU A 287 6.47 -19.63 9.96
N PHE A 288 7.52 -20.05 9.26
CA PHE A 288 7.47 -20.82 8.02
C PHE A 288 7.96 -22.25 8.21
N HIS A 289 8.09 -22.71 9.46
CA HIS A 289 8.33 -24.12 9.79
C HIS A 289 7.02 -24.79 10.19
N MET A 290 6.76 -25.98 9.65
CA MET A 290 5.54 -26.74 9.97
C MET A 290 5.54 -27.11 11.46
N LYS A 291 4.47 -26.71 12.17
CA LYS A 291 4.24 -27.07 13.57
C LYS A 291 2.96 -27.90 13.68
N LYS A 292 2.93 -28.80 14.67
CA LYS A 292 1.75 -29.59 15.02
C LYS A 292 0.88 -28.81 15.99
N TYR A 293 -0.39 -28.63 15.65
CA TYR A 293 -1.37 -27.97 16.50
C TYR A 293 -2.44 -28.98 16.94
N SER A 294 -2.84 -28.93 18.20
CA SER A 294 -3.97 -29.70 18.71
C SER A 294 -5.28 -29.07 18.27
N VAL A 295 -6.20 -29.91 17.80
CA VAL A 295 -7.51 -29.45 17.32
C VAL A 295 -8.43 -29.23 18.54
N PRO A 296 -9.23 -28.14 18.57
CA PRO A 296 -10.21 -27.93 19.64
C PRO A 296 -11.21 -29.10 19.74
N PRO A 297 -11.70 -29.45 20.94
CA PRO A 297 -12.56 -30.63 21.15
C PRO A 297 -13.81 -30.64 20.25
N LEU A 298 -14.39 -29.46 19.98
CA LEU A 298 -15.55 -29.30 19.12
C LEU A 298 -15.27 -29.72 17.66
N LEU A 299 -14.10 -29.36 17.14
CA LEU A 299 -13.68 -29.71 15.78
C LEU A 299 -13.20 -31.16 15.70
N GLN A 300 -12.61 -31.68 16.77
CA GLN A 300 -12.22 -33.10 16.86
C GLN A 300 -13.44 -34.02 16.75
N ALA A 301 -14.57 -33.65 17.36
CA ALA A 301 -15.83 -34.40 17.26
C ALA A 301 -16.42 -34.42 15.83
N VAL A 302 -16.13 -33.40 15.01
CA VAL A 302 -16.65 -33.27 13.64
C VAL A 302 -15.70 -33.86 12.60
N LEU A 303 -14.39 -33.62 12.73
CA LEU A 303 -13.38 -33.99 11.74
C LEU A 303 -12.63 -35.29 12.08
N GLY A 304 -12.68 -35.76 13.32
CA GLY A 304 -11.98 -36.97 13.79
C GLY A 304 -10.45 -36.83 13.85
N TRP A 305 -9.89 -35.63 13.67
CA TRP A 305 -8.45 -35.38 13.73
C TRP A 305 -8.03 -34.82 15.08
N GLU A 306 -6.99 -35.41 15.69
CA GLU A 306 -6.43 -34.94 16.97
C GLU A 306 -5.41 -33.81 16.79
N THR A 307 -4.64 -33.88 15.70
CA THR A 307 -3.59 -32.91 15.39
C THR A 307 -3.62 -32.53 13.91
N VAL A 308 -3.26 -31.28 13.63
CA VAL A 308 -3.13 -30.75 12.26
C VAL A 308 -1.74 -30.14 12.12
N ASN A 309 -1.08 -30.46 11.00
CA ASN A 309 0.17 -29.80 10.62
C ASN A 309 -0.16 -28.53 9.83
N MET A 310 0.33 -27.39 10.30
CA MET A 310 0.16 -26.12 9.61
C MET A 310 1.33 -25.19 9.89
N TYR A 311 1.56 -24.26 8.97
CA TYR A 311 2.52 -23.19 9.20
C TYR A 311 1.91 -22.17 10.18
N PRO A 312 2.68 -21.67 11.17
CA PRO A 312 2.23 -20.57 12.02
C PRO A 312 1.74 -19.36 11.21
N PHE A 313 2.37 -19.09 10.06
CA PHE A 313 1.94 -18.03 9.14
C PHE A 313 0.49 -18.17 8.65
N GLN A 314 -0.09 -19.37 8.58
CA GLN A 314 -1.50 -19.54 8.19
C GLN A 314 -2.47 -18.92 9.20
N LEU A 315 -2.11 -18.85 10.49
CA LEU A 315 -2.88 -18.14 11.51
C LEU A 315 -2.83 -16.62 11.28
N HIS A 316 -1.67 -16.10 10.89
CA HIS A 316 -1.54 -14.69 10.51
C HIS A 316 -2.33 -14.40 9.23
N SER A 317 -2.27 -15.29 8.24
CA SER A 317 -3.08 -15.19 7.01
C SER A 317 -4.59 -15.14 7.29
N PHE A 318 -5.07 -15.89 8.29
CA PHE A 318 -6.46 -15.81 8.73
C PHE A 318 -6.82 -14.39 9.22
N ALA A 319 -5.98 -13.77 10.04
CA ALA A 319 -6.18 -12.39 10.51
C ALA A 319 -6.14 -11.37 9.34
N LEU A 320 -5.17 -11.53 8.42
CA LEU A 320 -5.05 -10.70 7.22
C LEU A 320 -6.29 -10.81 6.32
N SER A 321 -6.76 -12.03 6.06
CA SER A 321 -7.92 -12.30 5.21
C SER A 321 -9.22 -11.79 5.82
N THR A 322 -9.35 -11.93 7.15
CA THR A 322 -10.48 -11.41 7.92
C THR A 322 -10.56 -9.88 7.80
N PHE A 323 -9.43 -9.19 7.98
CA PHE A 323 -9.38 -7.74 7.81
C PHE A 323 -9.66 -7.32 6.36
N ALA A 324 -9.04 -8.00 5.39
CA ALA A 324 -9.21 -7.72 3.96
C ALA A 324 -10.68 -7.80 3.52
N SER A 325 -11.46 -8.71 4.10
CA SER A 325 -12.88 -8.86 3.76
C SER A 325 -13.79 -7.95 4.59
N LEU A 326 -13.57 -7.81 5.90
CA LEU A 326 -14.48 -7.04 6.74
C LEU A 326 -14.24 -5.54 6.65
N ILE A 327 -12.98 -5.10 6.74
CA ILE A 327 -12.61 -3.69 6.83
C ILE A 327 -12.08 -3.16 5.50
N GLY A 328 -11.38 -3.98 4.71
CA GLY A 328 -10.88 -3.61 3.39
C GLY A 328 -11.91 -2.91 2.47
N PRO A 329 -13.16 -3.41 2.34
CA PRO A 329 -14.17 -2.81 1.47
C PRO A 329 -14.59 -1.38 1.86
N PHE A 330 -14.34 -0.95 3.09
CA PHE A 330 -14.59 0.43 3.51
C PHE A 330 -13.69 1.43 2.79
N GLY A 331 -12.49 1.03 2.37
CA GLY A 331 -11.63 1.85 1.50
C GLY A 331 -12.33 2.15 0.16
N GLY A 332 -12.92 1.12 -0.46
CA GLY A 332 -13.69 1.28 -1.68
C GLY A 332 -15.01 2.05 -1.50
N PHE A 333 -15.65 1.96 -0.33
CA PHE A 333 -16.81 2.80 0.00
C PHE A 333 -16.42 4.27 0.15
N PHE A 334 -15.31 4.55 0.83
CA PHE A 334 -14.77 5.90 0.96
C PHE A 334 -14.44 6.50 -0.41
N ALA A 335 -13.72 5.77 -1.26
CA ALA A 335 -13.40 6.20 -2.61
C ALA A 335 -14.66 6.39 -3.48
N SER A 336 -15.65 5.51 -3.33
CA SER A 336 -16.95 5.70 -4.00
C SER A 336 -17.66 6.97 -3.51
N GLY A 337 -17.65 7.26 -2.21
CA GLY A 337 -18.24 8.48 -1.64
C GLY A 337 -17.59 9.74 -2.17
N PHE A 338 -16.26 9.76 -2.17
CA PHE A 338 -15.47 10.83 -2.77
C PHE A 338 -15.87 11.08 -4.23
N LYS A 339 -15.95 10.02 -5.05
CA LYS A 339 -16.34 10.15 -6.46
C LYS A 339 -17.73 10.75 -6.63
N ARG A 340 -18.70 10.33 -5.80
CA ARG A 340 -20.08 10.86 -5.85
C ARG A 340 -20.15 12.32 -5.42
N ALA A 341 -19.37 12.73 -4.41
CA ALA A 341 -19.31 14.12 -3.97
C ALA A 341 -18.82 15.08 -5.08
N PHE A 342 -17.92 14.62 -5.96
CA PHE A 342 -17.45 15.40 -7.11
C PHE A 342 -18.21 15.11 -8.41
N LYS A 343 -19.37 14.41 -8.34
CA LYS A 343 -20.19 14.01 -9.50
C LYS A 343 -19.42 13.23 -10.59
N ILE A 344 -18.33 12.57 -10.22
CA ILE A 344 -17.56 11.70 -11.12
C ILE A 344 -17.89 10.23 -10.89
N LYS A 345 -17.62 9.39 -11.89
CA LYS A 345 -17.85 7.94 -11.80
C LYS A 345 -16.61 7.14 -11.47
N ASP A 346 -15.51 7.48 -12.13
CA ASP A 346 -14.21 6.83 -12.07
C ASP A 346 -13.15 7.94 -11.88
N PHE A 347 -12.02 7.64 -11.23
CA PHE A 347 -10.98 8.66 -10.99
C PHE A 347 -10.32 9.12 -12.30
N ALA A 348 -10.21 8.21 -13.27
CA ALA A 348 -9.68 8.47 -14.61
C ALA A 348 -10.15 7.39 -15.60
N ASP A 349 -9.73 7.49 -16.87
CA ASP A 349 -9.84 6.41 -17.88
C ASP A 349 -8.44 5.94 -18.29
N THR A 350 -7.61 5.62 -17.29
CA THR A 350 -6.20 5.25 -17.47
C THR A 350 -6.07 3.85 -18.06
N ILE A 351 -6.95 2.93 -17.65
CA ILE A 351 -6.99 1.56 -18.18
C ILE A 351 -8.29 1.42 -18.97
N PRO A 352 -8.22 1.29 -20.31
CA PRO A 352 -9.40 1.22 -21.15
C PRO A 352 -10.39 0.15 -20.68
N GLY A 353 -11.63 0.56 -20.44
CA GLY A 353 -12.70 -0.31 -19.97
C GLY A 353 -12.61 -0.73 -18.49
N HIS A 354 -11.56 -0.32 -17.76
CA HIS A 354 -11.36 -0.63 -16.34
C HIS A 354 -11.35 0.59 -15.41
N GLY A 355 -11.33 1.81 -15.95
CA GLY A 355 -11.35 3.06 -15.17
C GLY A 355 -9.95 3.52 -14.75
N GLY A 356 -9.87 4.21 -13.61
CA GLY A 356 -8.62 4.71 -13.05
C GLY A 356 -7.82 3.61 -12.36
N ILE A 357 -6.53 3.85 -12.17
CA ILE A 357 -5.69 3.00 -11.32
C ILE A 357 -6.14 3.15 -9.87
N MET A 358 -6.50 4.36 -9.42
CA MET A 358 -7.00 4.58 -8.07
C MET A 358 -8.27 3.77 -7.76
N ASP A 359 -9.14 3.55 -8.75
CA ASP A 359 -10.34 2.71 -8.63
C ASP A 359 -10.03 1.22 -8.35
N ARG A 360 -8.77 0.78 -8.52
CA ARG A 360 -8.34 -0.61 -8.33
C ARG A 360 -7.55 -0.83 -7.04
N PHE A 361 -7.04 0.25 -6.45
CA PHE A 361 -6.17 0.20 -5.28
C PHE A 361 -6.79 0.87 -4.04
N ASP A 362 -8.03 1.36 -4.12
CA ASP A 362 -8.75 2.02 -3.02
C ASP A 362 -8.89 1.13 -1.76
N CYS A 363 -9.27 -0.14 -1.91
CA CYS A 363 -9.31 -1.12 -0.82
C CYS A 363 -7.90 -1.51 -0.32
N GLN A 364 -6.89 -1.45 -1.20
CA GLN A 364 -5.52 -1.88 -0.90
C GLN A 364 -4.80 -0.91 0.06
N TYR A 365 -5.19 0.37 0.08
CA TYR A 365 -4.57 1.36 0.95
C TYR A 365 -4.81 1.06 2.43
N LEU A 366 -6.05 0.71 2.82
CA LEU A 366 -6.30 0.29 4.20
C LEU A 366 -5.58 -1.02 4.54
N MET A 367 -5.50 -1.94 3.58
CA MET A 367 -4.80 -3.20 3.77
C MET A 367 -3.31 -3.00 4.01
N ALA A 368 -2.65 -2.10 3.27
CA ALA A 368 -1.23 -1.80 3.42
C ALA A 368 -0.86 -1.33 4.84
N THR A 369 -1.65 -0.39 5.38
CA THR A 369 -1.47 0.09 6.76
C THR A 369 -1.67 -1.03 7.77
N PHE A 370 -2.75 -1.81 7.60
CA PHE A 370 -3.03 -2.90 8.53
C PHE A 370 -1.92 -3.94 8.57
N VAL A 371 -1.43 -4.39 7.42
CA VAL A 371 -0.33 -5.36 7.33
C VAL A 371 0.91 -4.82 8.04
N HIS A 372 1.25 -3.55 7.83
CA HIS A 372 2.43 -2.95 8.45
C HIS A 372 2.33 -2.88 9.97
N VAL A 373 1.18 -2.42 10.48
CA VAL A 373 0.90 -2.38 11.92
C VAL A 373 0.91 -3.79 12.49
N TYR A 374 0.32 -4.75 11.78
CA TYR A 374 0.26 -6.15 12.20
C TYR A 374 1.65 -6.77 12.30
N ILE A 375 2.50 -6.60 11.28
CA ILE A 375 3.89 -7.07 11.30
C ILE A 375 4.64 -6.42 12.45
N THR A 376 4.56 -5.10 12.60
CA THR A 376 5.31 -4.37 13.62
C THR A 376 4.84 -4.71 15.05
N SER A 377 3.57 -5.07 15.23
CA SER A 377 3.01 -5.36 16.56
C SER A 377 3.19 -6.83 16.97
N PHE A 378 3.01 -7.76 16.04
CA PHE A 378 2.90 -9.20 16.36
C PHE A 378 4.03 -10.05 15.82
N ILE A 379 4.79 -9.56 14.84
CA ILE A 379 5.78 -10.37 14.10
C ILE A 379 7.22 -9.88 14.37
N ARG A 380 7.46 -8.58 14.23
CA ARG A 380 8.80 -8.00 14.41
C ARG A 380 9.24 -8.11 15.87
N GLY A 381 10.15 -9.04 16.13
CA GLY A 381 11.02 -9.02 17.30
C GLY A 381 12.27 -8.16 17.05
N PRO A 382 13.02 -7.80 18.10
CA PRO A 382 14.31 -7.11 17.96
C PRO A 382 15.29 -7.99 17.17
N ASN A 383 15.71 -7.54 15.98
CA ASN A 383 16.70 -8.25 15.16
C ASN A 383 18.12 -8.10 15.78
N PRO A 384 18.74 -9.20 16.26
CA PRO A 384 20.03 -9.13 16.95
C PRO A 384 21.14 -8.57 16.06
N SER A 385 21.12 -8.86 14.75
CA SER A 385 22.11 -8.37 13.79
C SER A 385 22.01 -6.87 13.56
N LYS A 386 20.79 -6.32 13.49
CA LYS A 386 20.57 -4.86 13.41
C LYS A 386 21.01 -4.17 14.69
N LEU A 387 20.68 -4.76 15.85
CA LEU A 387 21.11 -4.26 17.16
C LEU A 387 22.63 -4.26 17.28
N LEU A 388 23.30 -5.34 16.85
CA LEU A 388 24.75 -5.44 16.84
C LEU A 388 25.40 -4.37 15.94
N LYS A 389 24.88 -4.15 14.72
CA LYS A 389 25.36 -3.08 13.84
C LYS A 389 25.23 -1.70 14.51
N GLN A 390 24.14 -1.43 15.22
CA GLN A 390 23.97 -0.19 15.97
C GLN A 390 24.98 -0.06 17.11
N LEU A 391 25.24 -1.15 17.84
CA LEU A 391 26.25 -1.18 18.89
C LEU A 391 27.65 -0.91 18.34
N LEU A 392 27.99 -1.45 17.17
CA LEU A 392 29.30 -1.25 16.53
C LEU A 392 29.54 0.19 16.06
N ILE A 393 28.50 1.01 15.91
CA ILE A 393 28.62 2.44 15.57
C ILE A 393 28.97 3.28 16.81
N LEU A 394 28.71 2.78 18.02
CA LEU A 394 28.95 3.53 19.26
C LEU A 394 30.44 3.73 19.54
N GLN A 395 30.76 4.71 20.39
CA GLN A 395 32.13 4.92 20.89
C GLN A 395 32.62 3.66 21.64
N PRO A 396 33.91 3.31 21.58
CA PRO A 396 34.45 2.10 22.23
C PRO A 396 34.11 1.98 23.72
N GLU A 397 34.08 3.10 24.45
CA GLU A 397 33.69 3.15 25.87
C GLU A 397 32.23 2.74 26.10
N GLN A 398 31.34 3.21 25.22
CA GLN A 398 29.92 2.86 25.25
C GLN A 398 29.69 1.39 24.89
N GLN A 399 30.41 0.87 23.90
CA GLN A 399 30.39 -0.55 23.54
C GLN A 399 30.78 -1.43 24.74
N LEU A 400 31.87 -1.06 25.44
CA LEU A 400 32.35 -1.79 26.60
C LEU A 400 31.35 -1.72 27.77
N SER A 401 30.70 -0.59 27.97
CA SER A 401 29.63 -0.42 28.97
C SER A 401 28.45 -1.35 28.69
N VAL A 402 27.95 -1.37 27.45
CA VAL A 402 26.85 -2.27 27.04
C VAL A 402 27.25 -3.73 27.23
N TYR A 403 28.47 -4.12 26.84
CA TYR A 403 28.97 -5.48 27.02
C TYR A 403 29.00 -5.88 28.50
N LYS A 404 29.50 -5.01 29.39
CA LYS A 404 29.58 -5.29 30.84
C LYS A 404 28.19 -5.46 31.46
N THR A 405 27.24 -4.59 31.12
CA THR A 405 25.84 -4.66 31.60
C THR A 405 25.12 -5.90 31.07
N LEU A 406 25.32 -6.24 29.80
CA LEU A 406 24.74 -7.47 29.23
C LEU A 406 25.33 -8.70 29.90
N LYS A 407 26.66 -8.72 30.10
CA LYS A 407 27.36 -9.80 30.80
C LYS A 407 26.84 -9.98 32.23
N SER A 408 26.67 -8.91 33.01
CA SER A 408 26.15 -9.02 34.37
C SER A 408 24.75 -9.60 34.40
N HIS A 409 23.85 -9.16 33.51
CA HIS A 409 22.50 -9.73 33.42
C HIS A 409 22.47 -11.19 32.98
N LEU A 410 23.36 -11.60 32.06
CA LEU A 410 23.45 -13.00 31.65
C LEU A 410 23.99 -13.89 32.78
N VAL A 411 24.89 -13.38 33.62
CA VAL A 411 25.37 -14.06 34.83
C VAL A 411 24.27 -14.15 35.89
N GLU A 412 23.53 -13.06 36.15
CA GLU A 412 22.39 -13.05 37.09
C GLU A 412 21.28 -14.04 36.67
N LYS A 413 21.03 -14.18 35.37
CA LYS A 413 20.08 -15.16 34.82
C LYS A 413 20.62 -16.60 34.79
N GLY A 414 21.86 -16.83 35.20
CA GLY A 414 22.49 -18.15 35.19
C GLY A 414 22.78 -18.70 33.79
N ILE A 415 22.71 -17.86 32.75
CA ILE A 415 22.99 -18.26 31.36
C ILE A 415 24.50 -18.32 31.12
N LEU A 416 25.26 -17.44 31.78
CA LEU A 416 26.71 -17.35 31.67
C LEU A 416 27.33 -17.68 33.03
N GLN A 417 28.30 -18.60 33.05
CA GLN A 417 29.01 -18.91 34.30
C GLN A 417 29.84 -17.69 34.75
N PRO A 418 29.86 -17.35 36.05
CA PRO A 418 30.76 -16.32 36.55
C PRO A 418 32.19 -16.76 36.25
N SER A 419 32.98 -15.84 35.70
CA SER A 419 34.38 -16.13 35.39
C SER A 419 35.09 -16.56 36.67
N LEU A 420 35.48 -17.84 36.75
CA LEU A 420 36.39 -18.36 37.76
C LEU A 420 37.65 -17.48 37.75
N ARG A 421 37.85 -16.70 38.81
CA ARG A 421 39.12 -16.02 39.04
C ARG A 421 40.17 -17.10 39.28
N GLY A 422 41.03 -17.33 38.29
CA GLY A 422 42.34 -17.93 38.47
C GLY A 422 43.34 -16.87 38.89
#